data_AF-K0RNI5-F1
#
_entry.id   AF-K0RNI5-F1
#
_cell.length_a   1.000
_cell.length_b   1.000
_cell.length_c   1.000
_cell.angle_alpha   90.00
_cell.angle_beta   90.00
_cell.angle_gamma   90.00
#
_symmetry.space_group_name_H-M   'P 1'
#
loop_
_entity.id
_entity.type
_entity.pdbx_description
1 polymer ?
#
loop_
_entity_poly.entity_id
_entity_poly.type
_entity_poly.pdbx_seq_one_letter_code
_entity_poly.pdbx_strand_id
1 'polypeptide(L)'
;MAAQIEMDGTDANTVVTETTCGICLEEPRDPLNLPCGHSFCDGCLNEWRSRYGVEEEMRRKCPICRATIPPSKEMVSTLLTCRAAKLKLEDYGETSSEQYHDVCRDLAQVEELVGADWDGVTVLEDDRQPAVVMPDYIHNAALRGAIKSVLKWISANHTEDRVNAISGPERMCMPILFIATMNNHLMLMTLLLQLGADADLRNSNGVTTLGILFSDMKGSAAFLRRGNGANLKLANLLDSEFGGRRCEIVNHSSRPELNGKTCINDEYLPDSNQYKVTLETKSKEVLVLGPDNLKRRDRTPQDCGYYIEFKNGRTIRHDFDSNEDCQAFVAALNNGETQPAVTEEAEAAAELAAAELLAELGLDDSPSVPSSGCKAKKSKKKKKGGKKKRK
;
A
#
# COMPACT_ATOMS: atom_id res chain seq x y z
N MET A 1 54.63 43.49 -24.09
CA MET A 1 55.12 42.14 -24.46
C MET A 1 54.52 41.20 -23.43
N ALA A 2 53.46 40.47 -23.81
CA ALA A 2 53.51 39.04 -24.17
C ALA A 2 53.97 38.18 -22.96
N ALA A 3 53.13 37.44 -22.26
CA ALA A 3 52.26 36.30 -22.59
C ALA A 3 52.87 34.96 -22.11
N GLN A 4 52.05 34.22 -21.34
CA GLN A 4 52.03 32.75 -21.08
C GLN A 4 53.24 32.14 -20.30
N ILE A 5 53.06 31.18 -19.38
CA ILE A 5 52.48 29.83 -19.54
C ILE A 5 51.89 29.30 -18.20
N GLU A 6 50.86 28.45 -18.33
CA GLU A 6 50.06 27.72 -17.33
C GLU A 6 50.74 26.51 -16.66
N MET A 7 49.93 25.79 -15.85
CA MET A 7 49.97 24.39 -15.37
C MET A 7 50.21 24.26 -13.85
N ASP A 8 49.19 24.08 -13.01
CA ASP A 8 48.31 22.90 -12.78
C ASP A 8 48.83 22.02 -11.63
N GLY A 9 47.93 21.63 -10.72
CA GLY A 9 48.26 20.85 -9.53
C GLY A 9 47.31 21.04 -8.34
N THR A 10 46.00 20.94 -8.56
CA THR A 10 45.03 20.72 -7.47
C THR A 10 44.97 19.24 -7.12
N ASP A 11 45.71 18.82 -6.09
CA ASP A 11 45.42 17.59 -5.34
C ASP A 11 44.22 17.86 -4.42
N ALA A 12 43.01 17.75 -4.99
CA ALA A 12 41.82 17.50 -4.21
C ALA A 12 41.64 15.99 -4.15
N ASN A 13 42.28 15.38 -3.15
CA ASN A 13 41.98 14.03 -2.70
C ASN A 13 40.51 14.01 -2.23
N THR A 14 39.59 13.78 -3.17
CA THR A 14 38.18 13.52 -2.89
C THR A 14 38.11 12.33 -1.96
N VAL A 15 37.75 12.62 -0.72
CA VAL A 15 37.28 11.62 0.24
C VAL A 15 36.03 10.98 -0.37
N VAL A 16 36.22 9.87 -1.07
CA VAL A 16 35.13 8.99 -1.51
C VAL A 16 34.80 8.12 -0.30
N THR A 17 33.89 8.59 0.54
CA THR A 17 33.30 7.76 1.60
C THR A 17 31.80 8.01 1.69
N GLU A 18 31.04 6.95 1.43
CA GLU A 18 29.73 6.61 2.05
C GLU A 18 28.40 7.07 1.43
N THR A 19 28.34 7.79 0.29
CA THR A 19 27.03 8.32 -0.19
C THR A 19 26.60 7.96 -1.62
N THR A 20 27.31 7.09 -2.34
CA THR A 20 26.96 6.71 -3.72
C THR A 20 26.69 5.21 -3.86
N CYS A 21 25.72 4.84 -4.69
CA CYS A 21 25.42 3.44 -4.96
C CYS A 21 26.61 2.74 -5.63
N GLY A 22 27.06 1.62 -5.07
CA GLY A 22 28.18 0.84 -5.60
C GLY A 22 27.96 0.13 -6.96
N ILE A 23 26.80 0.34 -7.60
CA ILE A 23 26.47 -0.21 -8.93
C ILE A 23 26.23 0.92 -9.93
N CYS A 24 25.28 1.83 -9.69
CA CYS A 24 24.98 2.92 -10.63
C CYS A 24 25.87 4.15 -10.44
N LEU A 25 26.62 4.24 -9.33
CA LEU A 25 27.49 5.37 -8.99
C LEU A 25 26.77 6.72 -8.81
N GLU A 26 25.44 6.69 -8.70
CA GLU A 26 24.59 7.84 -8.40
C GLU A 26 24.20 7.90 -6.92
N GLU A 27 23.51 8.97 -6.52
CA GLU A 27 22.86 9.05 -5.22
C GLU A 27 21.83 7.91 -5.07
N PRO A 28 21.91 7.07 -4.01
CA PRO A 28 21.07 5.90 -3.90
C PRO A 28 19.59 6.26 -3.78
N ARG A 29 18.76 5.66 -4.64
CA ARG A 29 17.31 5.58 -4.43
C ARG A 29 17.01 4.36 -3.58
N ASP A 30 16.41 4.57 -2.41
CA ASP A 30 16.20 3.55 -1.37
C ASP A 30 17.51 2.81 -1.03
N PRO A 31 18.45 3.46 -0.33
CA PRO A 31 19.74 2.87 0.00
C PRO A 31 19.56 1.61 0.85
N LEU A 32 20.21 0.52 0.41
CA LEU A 32 20.43 -0.67 1.20
C LEU A 32 21.88 -0.67 1.69
N ASN A 33 22.05 -0.40 2.97
CA ASN A 33 23.34 -0.42 3.63
C ASN A 33 23.66 -1.84 4.10
N LEU A 34 24.60 -2.50 3.42
CA LEU A 34 24.98 -3.86 3.78
C LEU A 34 25.87 -3.88 5.03
N PRO A 35 25.83 -4.95 5.84
CA PRO A 35 26.72 -5.10 7.01
C PRO A 35 28.22 -5.06 6.67
N CYS A 36 28.58 -5.30 5.40
CA CYS A 36 29.95 -5.19 4.92
C CYS A 36 30.40 -3.75 4.60
N GLY A 37 29.55 -2.75 4.82
CA GLY A 37 29.83 -1.32 4.62
C GLY A 37 29.58 -0.80 3.20
N HIS A 38 29.05 -1.62 2.28
CA HIS A 38 28.71 -1.18 0.92
C HIS A 38 27.23 -0.83 0.81
N SER A 39 26.93 0.27 0.12
CA SER A 39 25.57 0.75 -0.11
C SER A 39 25.16 0.62 -1.58
N PHE A 40 23.90 0.26 -1.82
CA PHE A 40 23.34 0.11 -3.17
C PHE A 40 21.90 0.63 -3.22
N CYS A 41 21.43 1.10 -4.38
CA CYS A 41 19.99 1.22 -4.59
C CYS A 41 19.36 -0.17 -4.49
N ASP A 42 18.19 -0.29 -3.85
CA ASP A 42 17.43 -1.55 -3.80
C ASP A 42 17.25 -2.17 -5.20
N GLY A 43 16.82 -1.34 -6.17
CA GLY A 43 16.64 -1.77 -7.56
C GLY A 43 17.92 -2.30 -8.21
N CYS A 44 19.06 -1.61 -8.02
CA CYS A 44 20.33 -2.01 -8.61
C CYS A 44 20.83 -3.35 -8.05
N LEU A 45 20.70 -3.57 -6.73
CA LEU A 45 21.11 -4.81 -6.11
C LEU A 45 20.23 -5.98 -6.57
N ASN A 46 18.91 -5.77 -6.65
CA ASN A 46 17.96 -6.79 -7.12
C ASN A 46 18.19 -7.15 -8.60
N GLU A 47 18.46 -6.17 -9.45
CA GLU A 47 18.82 -6.39 -10.84
C GLU A 47 20.14 -7.15 -10.98
N TRP A 48 21.15 -6.81 -10.19
CA TRP A 48 22.42 -7.53 -10.17
C TRP A 48 22.22 -9.00 -9.78
N ARG A 49 21.42 -9.29 -8.74
CA ARG A 49 21.08 -10.67 -8.34
C ARG A 49 20.39 -11.44 -9.46
N SER A 50 19.51 -10.78 -10.20
CA SER A 50 18.77 -11.39 -11.31
C SER A 50 19.65 -11.67 -12.53
N ARG A 51 20.56 -10.75 -12.87
CA ARG A 51 21.42 -10.84 -14.06
C ARG A 51 22.67 -11.70 -13.84
N TYR A 52 23.31 -11.61 -12.68
CA TYR A 52 24.63 -12.19 -12.43
C TYR A 52 24.63 -13.25 -11.32
N GLY A 53 23.57 -13.34 -10.51
CA GLY A 53 23.37 -14.41 -9.55
C GLY A 53 22.88 -15.69 -10.20
N VAL A 54 23.62 -16.19 -11.20
CA VAL A 54 23.28 -17.45 -11.89
C VAL A 54 23.52 -18.65 -10.96
N GLU A 55 24.53 -18.55 -10.09
CA GLU A 55 24.76 -19.45 -8.96
C GLU A 55 24.02 -18.95 -7.72
N GLU A 56 23.30 -19.85 -7.05
CA GLU A 56 22.50 -19.61 -5.86
C GLU A 56 23.30 -18.90 -4.75
N GLU A 57 24.58 -19.24 -4.61
CA GLU A 57 25.50 -18.67 -3.63
C GLU A 57 25.90 -17.22 -3.95
N MET A 58 25.87 -16.81 -5.23
CA MET A 58 26.23 -15.44 -5.64
C MET A 58 25.11 -14.43 -5.38
N ARG A 59 23.83 -14.85 -5.38
CA ARG A 59 22.69 -13.95 -5.08
C ARG A 59 22.75 -13.35 -3.68
N ARG A 60 23.41 -14.05 -2.77
CA ARG A 60 23.57 -13.69 -1.36
C ARG A 60 24.95 -13.09 -1.08
N LYS A 61 25.71 -12.67 -2.09
CA LYS A 61 27.04 -12.07 -1.93
C LYS A 61 27.03 -10.60 -2.36
N CYS A 62 27.75 -9.77 -1.61
CA CYS A 62 27.98 -8.38 -1.95
C CYS A 62 28.66 -8.29 -3.34
N PRO A 63 28.15 -7.46 -4.27
CA PRO A 63 28.76 -7.27 -5.59
C PRO A 63 30.22 -6.81 -5.54
N ILE A 64 30.62 -6.12 -4.47
CA ILE A 64 31.94 -5.52 -4.33
C ILE A 64 32.89 -6.45 -3.57
N CYS A 65 32.57 -6.81 -2.32
CA CYS A 65 33.48 -7.56 -1.46
C CYS A 65 33.13 -9.04 -1.30
N ARG A 66 32.03 -9.51 -1.90
CA ARG A 66 31.54 -10.89 -1.82
C ARG A 66 31.18 -11.40 -0.41
N ALA A 67 31.11 -10.52 0.58
CA ALA A 67 30.57 -10.84 1.90
C ALA A 67 29.11 -11.29 1.80
N THR A 68 28.69 -12.21 2.67
CA THR A 68 27.30 -12.70 2.71
C THR A 68 26.34 -11.57 3.08
N ILE A 69 25.27 -11.46 2.33
CA ILE A 69 24.17 -10.52 2.54
C ILE A 69 23.07 -11.27 3.32
N PRO A 70 22.65 -10.78 4.49
CA PRO A 70 21.49 -11.32 5.19
C PRO A 70 20.20 -11.24 4.35
N PRO A 71 19.19 -12.08 4.63
CA PRO A 71 17.91 -11.97 3.96
C PRO A 71 17.23 -10.63 4.29
N SER A 72 16.48 -10.08 3.34
CA SER A 72 15.71 -8.86 3.58
C SER A 72 14.52 -9.12 4.50
N LYS A 73 13.96 -8.05 5.06
CA LYS A 73 12.76 -8.10 5.89
C LYS A 73 11.56 -8.72 5.15
N GLU A 74 11.41 -8.43 3.87
CA GLU A 74 10.39 -8.99 2.99
C GLU A 74 10.57 -10.50 2.85
N MET A 75 11.78 -10.97 2.52
CA MET A 75 12.09 -12.39 2.39
C MET A 75 11.75 -13.18 3.66
N VAL A 76 12.15 -12.66 4.83
CA VAL A 76 11.83 -13.28 6.12
C VAL A 76 10.33 -13.23 6.39
N SER A 77 9.66 -12.12 6.08
CA SER A 77 8.21 -12.03 6.24
C SER A 77 7.46 -13.04 5.37
N THR A 78 7.83 -13.22 4.10
CA THR A 78 7.24 -14.26 3.23
C THR A 78 7.49 -15.65 3.76
N LEU A 79 8.71 -15.94 4.21
CA LEU A 79 9.03 -17.24 4.80
C LEU A 79 8.09 -17.57 5.96
N LEU A 80 7.87 -16.61 6.87
CA LEU A 80 6.98 -16.77 8.01
C LEU A 80 5.51 -16.91 7.57
N THR A 81 5.05 -16.12 6.60
CA THR A 81 3.68 -16.23 6.07
C THR A 81 3.46 -17.59 5.40
N CYS A 82 4.37 -18.05 4.53
CA CYS A 82 4.27 -19.35 3.87
C CYS A 82 4.23 -20.50 4.87
N ARG A 83 5.07 -20.45 5.92
CA ARG A 83 5.03 -21.44 7.02
C ARG A 83 3.68 -21.43 7.74
N ALA A 84 3.17 -20.26 8.10
CA ALA A 84 1.87 -20.14 8.77
C ALA A 84 0.70 -20.60 7.88
N ALA A 85 0.73 -20.28 6.59
CA ALA A 85 -0.29 -20.70 5.62
C ALA A 85 -0.29 -22.22 5.43
N LYS A 86 0.90 -22.83 5.31
CA LYS A 86 1.06 -24.28 5.21
C LYS A 86 0.47 -24.98 6.44
N LEU A 87 0.86 -24.55 7.64
CA LEU A 87 0.35 -25.12 8.91
C LEU A 87 -1.18 -25.03 8.99
N LYS A 88 -1.78 -23.88 8.64
CA LYS A 88 -3.25 -23.73 8.63
C LYS A 88 -3.93 -24.73 7.70
N LEU A 89 -3.38 -24.94 6.50
CA LEU A 89 -3.95 -25.89 5.54
C LEU A 89 -3.79 -27.35 5.99
N GLU A 90 -2.68 -27.67 6.66
CA GLU A 90 -2.46 -28.98 7.29
C GLU A 90 -3.49 -29.22 8.41
N ASP A 91 -3.73 -28.22 9.27
CA ASP A 91 -4.73 -28.29 10.35
C ASP A 91 -6.16 -28.48 9.82
N TYR A 92 -6.49 -27.89 8.68
CA TYR A 92 -7.77 -28.09 8.00
C TYR A 92 -7.86 -29.39 7.18
N GLY A 93 -6.75 -30.14 7.07
CA GLY A 93 -6.69 -31.37 6.26
C GLY A 93 -6.70 -31.13 4.76
N GLU A 94 -6.43 -29.90 4.29
CA GLU A 94 -6.46 -29.51 2.88
C GLU A 94 -5.14 -29.79 2.13
N THR A 95 -4.40 -30.80 2.56
CA THR A 95 -3.04 -31.14 2.06
C THR A 95 -2.99 -31.63 0.62
N SER A 96 -4.15 -31.87 -0.01
CA SER A 96 -4.26 -32.22 -1.44
C SER A 96 -4.81 -31.09 -2.31
N SER A 97 -5.04 -29.90 -1.74
CA SER A 97 -5.54 -28.75 -2.49
C SER A 97 -4.46 -28.17 -3.41
N GLU A 98 -4.89 -27.58 -4.53
CA GLU A 98 -3.99 -26.80 -5.42
C GLU A 98 -3.27 -25.70 -4.62
N GLN A 99 -4.02 -25.02 -3.75
CA GLN A 99 -3.50 -24.00 -2.83
C GLN A 99 -2.38 -24.52 -1.92
N TYR A 100 -2.50 -25.73 -1.36
CA TYR A 100 -1.44 -26.33 -0.55
C TYR A 100 -0.17 -26.61 -1.36
N HIS A 101 -0.32 -27.12 -2.59
CA HIS A 101 0.81 -27.35 -3.48
C HIS A 101 1.50 -26.06 -3.90
N ASP A 102 0.73 -24.98 -4.11
CA ASP A 102 1.26 -23.66 -4.41
C ASP A 102 2.06 -23.12 -3.22
N VAL A 103 1.48 -23.13 -2.01
CA VAL A 103 2.17 -22.72 -0.78
C VAL A 103 3.47 -23.51 -0.56
N CYS A 104 3.48 -24.82 -0.85
CA CYS A 104 4.70 -25.62 -0.72
C CYS A 104 5.79 -25.23 -1.74
N ARG A 105 5.44 -24.90 -2.99
CA ARG A 105 6.42 -24.43 -3.97
C ARG A 105 6.97 -23.06 -3.58
N ASP A 106 6.11 -22.17 -3.13
CA ASP A 106 6.48 -20.82 -2.70
C ASP A 106 7.39 -20.88 -1.46
N LEU A 107 7.07 -21.76 -0.51
CA LEU A 107 7.90 -22.01 0.66
C LEU A 107 9.30 -22.50 0.27
N ALA A 108 9.40 -23.46 -0.67
CA ALA A 108 10.69 -23.96 -1.14
C ALA A 108 11.52 -22.85 -1.80
N GLN A 109 10.88 -22.00 -2.61
CA GLN A 109 11.57 -20.89 -3.28
C GLN A 109 12.09 -19.84 -2.28
N VAL A 110 11.30 -19.46 -1.27
CA VAL A 110 11.75 -18.49 -0.27
C VAL A 110 12.79 -19.09 0.67
N GLU A 111 12.72 -20.38 1.01
CA GLU A 111 13.76 -21.08 1.78
C GLU A 111 15.10 -21.11 1.03
N GLU A 112 15.08 -21.29 -0.30
CA GLU A 112 16.26 -21.17 -1.17
C GLU A 112 16.85 -19.74 -1.13
N LEU A 113 15.99 -18.72 -1.30
CA LEU A 113 16.43 -17.32 -1.30
C LEU A 113 17.00 -16.87 0.06
N VAL A 114 16.36 -17.27 1.16
CA VAL A 114 16.84 -16.97 2.54
C VAL A 114 18.15 -17.70 2.82
N GLY A 115 18.28 -18.93 2.32
CA GLY A 115 19.46 -19.76 2.47
C GLY A 115 19.42 -20.63 3.73
N ALA A 116 19.88 -21.87 3.59
CA ALA A 116 19.89 -22.86 4.67
C ALA A 116 20.78 -22.48 5.87
N ASP A 117 21.72 -21.55 5.70
CA ASP A 117 22.63 -21.02 6.72
C ASP A 117 22.05 -19.84 7.52
N TRP A 118 20.81 -19.41 7.23
CA TRP A 118 20.16 -18.36 8.00
C TRP A 118 19.89 -18.79 9.46
N ASP A 119 20.27 -17.95 10.41
CA ASP A 119 20.22 -18.21 11.85
C ASP A 119 18.84 -18.04 12.50
N GLY A 120 17.84 -17.65 11.72
CA GLY A 120 16.47 -17.43 12.18
C GLY A 120 16.20 -16.04 12.76
N VAL A 121 17.21 -15.17 12.87
CA VAL A 121 17.08 -13.86 13.53
C VAL A 121 17.71 -12.70 12.77
N THR A 122 18.76 -12.95 11.97
CA THR A 122 19.48 -11.88 11.28
C THR A 122 18.68 -11.40 10.06
N VAL A 123 18.27 -10.14 10.05
CA VAL A 123 17.56 -9.51 8.93
C VAL A 123 18.41 -8.35 8.43
N LEU A 124 18.48 -8.16 7.12
CA LEU A 124 19.06 -6.94 6.56
C LEU A 124 18.15 -5.77 6.95
N GLU A 125 18.66 -4.91 7.83
CA GLU A 125 17.99 -3.67 8.20
C GLU A 125 18.00 -2.72 7.00
N ASP A 126 16.85 -2.12 6.72
CA ASP A 126 16.78 -0.91 5.91
C ASP A 126 16.63 0.29 6.86
N ASP A 127 17.11 1.46 6.46
CA ASP A 127 16.93 2.69 7.24
C ASP A 127 15.47 3.21 7.19
N ARG A 128 14.53 2.38 6.69
CA ARG A 128 13.13 2.78 6.57
C ARG A 128 12.51 2.78 7.96
N GLN A 129 11.77 3.84 8.27
CA GLN A 129 11.00 3.88 9.51
C GLN A 129 10.05 2.67 9.59
N PRO A 130 9.85 2.08 10.78
CA PRO A 130 8.88 1.01 10.94
C PRO A 130 7.51 1.46 10.44
N ALA A 131 7.01 0.79 9.41
CA ALA A 131 5.71 1.11 8.83
C ALA A 131 4.61 0.97 9.90
N VAL A 132 3.66 1.90 9.87
CA VAL A 132 2.48 1.86 10.75
C VAL A 132 1.65 0.63 10.39
N VAL A 133 1.34 -0.21 11.38
CA VAL A 133 0.45 -1.36 11.16
C VAL A 133 -1.00 -0.91 11.29
N MET A 134 -1.79 -1.06 10.23
CA MET A 134 -3.21 -0.70 10.25
C MET A 134 -4.01 -1.73 11.07
N PRO A 135 -4.99 -1.28 11.88
CA PRO A 135 -5.90 -2.19 12.57
C PRO A 135 -6.78 -3.02 11.62
N ASP A 136 -7.26 -4.17 12.08
CA ASP A 136 -8.12 -5.09 11.33
C ASP A 136 -9.36 -4.42 10.72
N TYR A 137 -10.00 -3.51 11.45
CA TYR A 137 -11.19 -2.81 10.94
C TYR A 137 -10.86 -1.87 9.77
N ILE A 138 -9.64 -1.30 9.73
CA ILE A 138 -9.16 -0.48 8.61
C ILE A 138 -8.79 -1.35 7.42
N HIS A 139 -8.10 -2.46 7.65
CA HIS A 139 -7.85 -3.45 6.61
C HIS A 139 -9.16 -3.89 5.93
N ASN A 140 -10.18 -4.23 6.73
CA ASN A 140 -11.49 -4.63 6.22
C ASN A 140 -12.23 -3.50 5.52
N ALA A 141 -12.08 -2.26 5.99
CA ALA A 141 -12.63 -1.07 5.33
C ALA A 141 -11.98 -0.84 3.96
N ALA A 142 -10.66 -0.95 3.85
CA ALA A 142 -9.93 -0.82 2.59
C ALA A 142 -10.33 -1.91 1.60
N LEU A 143 -10.45 -3.16 2.05
CA LEU A 143 -10.89 -4.30 1.24
C LEU A 143 -12.30 -4.10 0.66
N ARG A 144 -13.20 -3.43 1.40
CA ARG A 144 -14.57 -3.12 0.97
C ARG A 144 -14.71 -1.79 0.23
N GLY A 145 -13.64 -1.00 0.09
CA GLY A 145 -13.70 0.33 -0.52
C GLY A 145 -14.43 1.37 0.34
N ALA A 146 -14.47 1.18 1.66
CA ALA A 146 -15.12 2.09 2.61
C ALA A 146 -14.26 3.34 2.85
N ILE A 147 -14.22 4.23 1.85
CA ILE A 147 -13.37 5.44 1.78
C ILE A 147 -13.45 6.27 3.06
N LYS A 148 -14.66 6.51 3.58
CA LYS A 148 -14.87 7.34 4.77
C LYS A 148 -14.09 6.83 5.98
N SER A 149 -14.15 5.52 6.25
CA SER A 149 -13.49 4.92 7.40
C SER A 149 -11.97 4.98 7.27
N VAL A 150 -11.46 4.71 6.08
CA VAL A 150 -10.02 4.79 5.78
C VAL A 150 -9.50 6.21 5.94
N LEU A 151 -10.13 7.18 5.28
CA LEU A 151 -9.69 8.58 5.34
C LEU A 151 -9.79 9.16 6.74
N LYS A 152 -10.86 8.87 7.50
CA LYS A 152 -11.00 9.33 8.88
C LYS A 152 -9.85 8.82 9.77
N TRP A 153 -9.40 7.58 9.57
CA TRP A 153 -8.31 7.02 10.35
C TRP A 153 -6.95 7.60 9.98
N ILE A 154 -6.67 7.79 8.68
CA ILE A 154 -5.47 8.47 8.21
C ILE A 154 -5.41 9.90 8.76
N SER A 155 -6.53 10.63 8.70
CA SER A 155 -6.59 12.01 9.19
C SER A 155 -6.65 12.14 10.71
N ALA A 156 -6.81 11.05 11.47
CA ALA A 156 -6.93 11.13 12.93
C ALA A 156 -5.58 11.25 13.64
N ASN A 157 -4.46 10.93 12.97
CA ASN A 157 -3.12 11.11 13.53
C ASN A 157 -2.17 11.61 12.44
N HIS A 158 -1.53 12.74 12.70
CA HIS A 158 -0.63 13.40 11.76
C HIS A 158 0.85 13.20 12.07
N THR A 159 1.17 12.49 13.16
CA THR A 159 2.57 12.16 13.50
C THR A 159 3.00 10.82 12.91
N GLU A 160 2.05 10.01 12.45
CA GLU A 160 2.26 8.68 11.88
C GLU A 160 2.01 8.70 10.37
N ASP A 161 2.84 8.00 9.60
CA ASP A 161 2.63 7.81 8.16
C ASP A 161 1.54 6.77 7.87
N ARG A 162 0.30 7.12 8.19
CA ARG A 162 -0.86 6.22 8.06
C ARG A 162 -1.29 5.98 6.62
N VAL A 163 -0.96 6.88 5.69
CA VAL A 163 -1.27 6.70 4.26
C VAL A 163 -0.45 5.56 3.66
N ASN A 164 0.73 5.27 4.23
CA ASN A 164 1.61 4.17 3.87
C ASN A 164 1.55 3.00 4.85
N ALA A 165 0.49 2.92 5.67
CA ALA A 165 0.32 1.84 6.62
C ALA A 165 0.19 0.48 5.92
N ILE A 166 0.70 -0.55 6.59
CA ILE A 166 0.69 -1.95 6.15
C ILE A 166 -0.27 -2.80 6.98
N SER A 167 -0.77 -3.89 6.41
CA SER A 167 -1.51 -4.90 7.19
C SER A 167 -0.58 -5.62 8.16
N GLY A 168 -1.15 -6.41 9.08
CA GLY A 168 -0.37 -7.26 9.95
C GLY A 168 0.45 -8.33 9.18
N PRO A 169 1.50 -8.90 9.80
CA PRO A 169 2.33 -9.95 9.19
C PRO A 169 1.54 -11.18 8.74
N GLU A 170 0.46 -11.50 9.44
CA GLU A 170 -0.47 -12.58 9.10
C GLU A 170 -1.27 -12.31 7.81
N ARG A 171 -1.25 -11.07 7.33
CA ARG A 171 -1.84 -10.58 6.09
C ARG A 171 -0.79 -10.02 5.13
N MET A 172 0.42 -10.54 5.17
CA MET A 172 1.50 -10.24 4.21
C MET A 172 1.95 -8.77 4.18
N CYS A 173 1.81 -8.01 5.26
CA CYS A 173 2.30 -6.63 5.33
C CYS A 173 1.88 -5.76 4.12
N MET A 174 0.68 -5.97 3.61
CA MET A 174 0.18 -5.32 2.40
C MET A 174 -0.07 -3.83 2.67
N PRO A 175 0.53 -2.91 1.89
CA PRO A 175 0.22 -1.48 1.98
C PRO A 175 -1.26 -1.20 1.70
N ILE A 176 -1.82 -0.15 2.29
CA ILE A 176 -3.24 0.18 2.08
C ILE A 176 -3.59 0.47 0.62
N LEU A 177 -2.66 1.10 -0.12
CA LEU A 177 -2.79 1.32 -1.56
C LEU A 177 -2.83 -0.01 -2.33
N PHE A 178 -2.02 -0.98 -1.93
CA PHE A 178 -2.01 -2.33 -2.50
C PHE A 178 -3.37 -3.01 -2.32
N ILE A 179 -3.94 -2.96 -1.11
CA ILE A 179 -5.25 -3.55 -0.80
C ILE A 179 -6.36 -2.91 -1.66
N ALA A 180 -6.36 -1.58 -1.79
CA ALA A 180 -7.31 -0.85 -2.62
C ALA A 180 -7.19 -1.25 -4.10
N THR A 181 -5.96 -1.45 -4.58
CA THR A 181 -5.64 -1.86 -5.95
C THR A 181 -6.12 -3.26 -6.25
N MET A 182 -5.80 -4.21 -5.37
CA MET A 182 -6.16 -5.62 -5.52
C MET A 182 -7.68 -5.83 -5.57
N ASN A 183 -8.45 -4.92 -4.97
CA ASN A 183 -9.92 -4.93 -4.98
C ASN A 183 -10.54 -3.93 -5.97
N ASN A 184 -9.75 -3.29 -6.83
CA ASN A 184 -10.18 -2.35 -7.86
C ASN A 184 -10.99 -1.14 -7.34
N HIS A 185 -10.63 -0.62 -6.17
CA HIS A 185 -11.27 0.55 -5.56
C HIS A 185 -10.67 1.86 -6.09
N LEU A 186 -10.90 2.16 -7.36
CA LEU A 186 -10.31 3.30 -8.08
C LEU A 186 -10.35 4.62 -7.29
N MET A 187 -11.51 4.98 -6.73
CA MET A 187 -11.66 6.24 -5.99
C MET A 187 -10.79 6.26 -4.72
N LEU A 188 -10.73 5.14 -3.98
CA LEU A 188 -9.88 5.04 -2.80
C LEU A 188 -8.40 5.15 -3.18
N MET A 189 -7.98 4.49 -4.27
CA MET A 189 -6.60 4.57 -4.75
C MET A 189 -6.19 6.00 -5.12
N THR A 190 -7.00 6.71 -5.90
CA THR A 190 -6.73 8.08 -6.30
C THR A 190 -6.63 9.01 -5.07
N LEU A 191 -7.47 8.81 -4.07
CA LEU A 191 -7.41 9.57 -2.82
C LEU A 191 -6.14 9.26 -2.02
N LEU A 192 -5.74 8.00 -1.93
CA LEU A 192 -4.48 7.59 -1.27
C LEU A 192 -3.25 8.18 -1.98
N LEU A 193 -3.20 8.14 -3.32
CA LEU A 193 -2.10 8.74 -4.09
C LEU A 193 -2.01 10.26 -3.89
N GLN A 194 -3.15 10.94 -3.84
CA GLN A 194 -3.18 12.37 -3.53
C GLN A 194 -2.72 12.69 -2.12
N LEU A 195 -2.87 11.76 -1.17
CA LEU A 195 -2.35 11.88 0.20
C LEU A 195 -0.88 11.46 0.31
N GLY A 196 -0.23 11.11 -0.79
CA GLY A 196 1.18 10.75 -0.82
C GLY A 196 1.47 9.27 -0.63
N ALA A 197 0.48 8.39 -0.84
CA ALA A 197 0.71 6.95 -0.83
C ALA A 197 1.86 6.57 -1.77
N ASP A 198 2.77 5.77 -1.24
CA ASP A 198 3.90 5.23 -1.96
C ASP A 198 3.46 3.96 -2.71
N ALA A 199 3.65 4.00 -4.04
CA ALA A 199 3.27 2.94 -4.95
C ALA A 199 4.32 1.82 -5.01
N ASP A 200 5.54 2.13 -4.57
CA ASP A 200 6.71 1.25 -4.63
C ASP A 200 6.86 0.41 -3.37
N LEU A 201 6.02 0.66 -2.35
CA LEU A 201 5.92 -0.21 -1.17
C LEU A 201 5.59 -1.64 -1.59
N ARG A 202 6.32 -2.56 -0.96
CA ARG A 202 6.22 -4.00 -1.22
C ARG A 202 5.49 -4.67 -0.08
N ASN A 203 4.64 -5.62 -0.43
CA ASN A 203 4.15 -6.59 0.55
C ASN A 203 5.28 -7.55 0.95
N SER A 204 5.00 -8.48 1.86
CA SER A 204 5.99 -9.49 2.29
C SER A 204 6.62 -10.22 1.10
N ASN A 205 5.86 -10.51 0.05
CA ASN A 205 6.34 -11.23 -1.14
C ASN A 205 7.17 -10.38 -2.11
N GLY A 206 7.51 -9.14 -1.74
CA GLY A 206 8.24 -8.22 -2.60
C GLY A 206 7.39 -7.63 -3.73
N VAL A 207 6.07 -7.86 -3.74
CA VAL A 207 5.18 -7.40 -4.81
C VAL A 207 4.73 -5.97 -4.53
N THR A 208 4.96 -5.08 -5.50
CA THR A 208 4.49 -3.68 -5.47
C THR A 208 3.06 -3.53 -5.98
N THR A 209 2.48 -2.35 -5.79
CA THR A 209 1.18 -1.99 -6.36
C THR A 209 1.20 -2.03 -7.90
N LEU A 210 2.31 -1.66 -8.54
CA LEU A 210 2.51 -1.82 -9.98
C LEU A 210 2.58 -3.30 -10.38
N GLY A 211 3.30 -4.11 -9.61
CA GLY A 211 3.47 -5.54 -9.86
C GLY A 211 2.13 -6.27 -10.03
N ILE A 212 1.15 -6.03 -9.15
CA ILE A 212 -0.16 -6.70 -9.24
C ILE A 212 -1.02 -6.22 -10.43
N LEU A 213 -0.81 -5.00 -10.93
CA LEU A 213 -1.54 -4.45 -12.07
C LEU A 213 -1.05 -5.01 -13.41
N PHE A 214 0.25 -5.28 -13.54
CA PHE A 214 0.86 -5.74 -14.79
C PHE A 214 1.11 -7.26 -14.85
N SER A 215 0.94 -7.98 -13.74
CA SER A 215 1.15 -9.42 -13.70
C SER A 215 -0.06 -10.20 -14.25
N ASP A 216 0.09 -10.84 -15.41
CA ASP A 216 -0.53 -12.15 -15.66
C ASP A 216 0.13 -13.13 -14.68
N MET A 217 -0.40 -13.25 -13.47
CA MET A 217 0.23 -14.02 -12.38
C MET A 217 0.55 -15.47 -12.80
N LYS A 218 1.79 -15.69 -13.25
CA LYS A 218 2.43 -17.01 -13.36
C LYS A 218 3.68 -16.98 -12.48
N GLY A 219 3.52 -17.36 -11.22
CA GLY A 219 4.60 -17.36 -10.23
C GLY A 219 4.09 -17.22 -8.79
N SER A 220 5.02 -17.13 -7.84
CA SER A 220 4.91 -17.23 -6.36
C SER A 220 4.02 -16.21 -5.63
N ALA A 221 3.17 -15.51 -6.38
CA ALA A 221 2.10 -14.69 -5.84
C ALA A 221 0.71 -15.13 -6.38
N ALA A 222 0.61 -16.33 -6.97
CA ALA A 222 -0.64 -16.94 -7.46
C ALA A 222 -1.75 -17.05 -6.40
N PHE A 223 -1.40 -17.01 -5.10
CA PHE A 223 -2.37 -16.98 -4.00
C PHE A 223 -3.13 -15.64 -3.88
N LEU A 224 -2.58 -14.55 -4.43
CA LEU A 224 -3.29 -13.27 -4.53
C LEU A 224 -4.35 -13.40 -5.63
N ARG A 225 -5.53 -13.82 -5.20
CA ARG A 225 -6.76 -14.08 -5.95
C ARG A 225 -6.85 -13.31 -7.28
N ARG A 226 -7.13 -14.06 -8.34
CA ARG A 226 -7.54 -13.65 -9.70
C ARG A 226 -8.61 -12.54 -9.69
N GLY A 227 -8.18 -11.30 -9.60
CA GLY A 227 -8.98 -10.10 -9.83
C GLY A 227 -9.02 -9.82 -11.33
N ASN A 228 -10.21 -9.97 -11.93
CA ASN A 228 -10.44 -9.71 -13.34
C ASN A 228 -9.95 -8.31 -13.77
N GLY A 229 -9.14 -8.28 -14.83
CA GLY A 229 -8.89 -7.10 -15.65
C GLY A 229 -8.07 -6.03 -14.95
N ALA A 230 -6.75 -6.06 -15.16
CA ALA A 230 -5.91 -4.88 -15.03
C ALA A 230 -6.61 -3.73 -15.75
N ASN A 231 -7.04 -2.73 -14.98
CA ASN A 231 -7.59 -1.54 -15.58
C ASN A 231 -6.40 -0.78 -16.17
N LEU A 232 -6.26 -0.84 -17.50
CA LEU A 232 -5.15 -0.22 -18.23
C LEU A 232 -4.96 1.27 -17.83
N LYS A 233 -6.07 1.95 -17.52
CA LYS A 233 -6.05 3.34 -17.03
C LYS A 233 -5.35 3.48 -15.68
N LEU A 234 -5.52 2.52 -14.78
CA LEU A 234 -4.90 2.49 -13.46
C LEU A 234 -3.41 2.14 -13.54
N ALA A 235 -3.07 1.21 -14.43
CA ALA A 235 -1.69 0.84 -14.71
C ALA A 235 -0.90 2.05 -15.24
N ASN A 236 -1.46 2.76 -16.22
CA ASN A 236 -0.88 4.00 -16.76
C ASN A 236 -0.77 5.12 -15.72
N LEU A 237 -1.69 5.17 -14.76
CA LEU A 237 -1.66 6.17 -13.69
C LEU A 237 -0.42 5.97 -12.80
N LEU A 238 -0.13 4.73 -12.43
CA LEU A 238 0.97 4.40 -11.52
C LEU A 238 2.33 4.26 -12.23
N ASP A 239 2.33 3.98 -13.53
CA ASP A 239 3.56 3.82 -14.33
C ASP A 239 4.32 5.15 -14.56
N SER A 240 3.72 6.26 -14.12
CA SER A 240 4.27 7.60 -14.26
C SER A 240 4.49 8.24 -12.90
N GLU A 241 5.56 9.03 -12.77
CA GLU A 241 5.95 9.66 -11.50
C GLU A 241 4.80 10.42 -10.84
N PHE A 242 4.06 11.18 -11.64
CA PHE A 242 3.03 12.09 -11.14
C PHE A 242 1.59 11.59 -11.30
N GLY A 243 1.35 10.45 -11.94
CA GLY A 243 -0.01 10.02 -12.27
C GLY A 243 -0.85 9.72 -11.02
N GLY A 244 -2.07 10.26 -10.99
CA GLY A 244 -3.00 10.13 -9.86
C GLY A 244 -2.64 10.98 -8.64
N ARG A 245 -1.45 11.59 -8.63
CA ARG A 245 -0.94 12.41 -7.54
C ARG A 245 -1.38 13.85 -7.69
N ARG A 246 -1.32 14.56 -6.58
CA ARG A 246 -1.49 16.01 -6.52
C ARG A 246 -0.15 16.68 -6.78
N CYS A 247 -0.14 17.68 -7.65
CA CYS A 247 1.05 18.43 -8.02
C CYS A 247 0.81 19.95 -7.94
N GLU A 248 1.90 20.68 -7.88
CA GLU A 248 1.98 22.11 -8.12
C GLU A 248 2.49 22.37 -9.53
N ILE A 249 1.87 23.31 -10.23
CA ILE A 249 2.33 23.76 -11.55
C ILE A 249 3.52 24.69 -11.37
N VAL A 250 4.60 24.40 -12.08
CA VAL A 250 5.85 25.17 -12.07
C VAL A 250 6.31 25.50 -13.49
N ASN A 251 7.16 26.51 -13.64
CA ASN A 251 7.86 26.82 -14.90
C ASN A 251 6.96 27.03 -16.14
N HIS A 252 5.68 27.37 -15.97
CA HIS A 252 4.73 27.51 -17.08
C HIS A 252 4.85 28.88 -17.76
N SER A 253 5.76 28.99 -18.73
CA SER A 253 6.15 30.27 -19.34
C SER A 253 5.03 30.99 -20.10
N SER A 254 4.15 30.25 -20.78
CA SER A 254 3.06 30.85 -21.60
C SER A 254 1.86 31.32 -20.78
N ARG A 255 1.73 30.84 -19.54
CA ARG A 255 0.66 31.18 -18.59
C ARG A 255 1.23 31.27 -17.17
N PRO A 256 2.01 32.33 -16.87
CA PRO A 256 2.69 32.46 -15.58
C PRO A 256 1.73 32.49 -14.38
N GLU A 257 0.48 32.88 -14.59
CA GLU A 257 -0.58 32.91 -13.58
C GLU A 257 -1.03 31.51 -13.11
N LEU A 258 -0.58 30.45 -13.78
CA LEU A 258 -0.79 29.07 -13.35
C LEU A 258 0.28 28.59 -12.36
N ASN A 259 1.45 29.22 -12.33
CA ASN A 259 2.53 28.81 -11.45
C ASN A 259 2.11 28.93 -9.97
N GLY A 260 2.37 27.89 -9.18
CA GLY A 260 1.94 27.79 -7.79
C GLY A 260 0.53 27.23 -7.59
N LYS A 261 -0.28 27.08 -8.65
CA LYS A 261 -1.60 26.44 -8.56
C LYS A 261 -1.47 24.93 -8.44
N THR A 262 -2.42 24.31 -7.75
CA THR A 262 -2.43 22.86 -7.56
C THR A 262 -3.37 22.17 -8.54
N CYS A 263 -2.97 20.96 -8.95
CA CYS A 263 -3.69 20.14 -9.90
C CYS A 263 -3.61 18.66 -9.53
N ILE A 264 -4.55 17.89 -10.06
CA ILE A 264 -4.57 16.42 -9.97
C ILE A 264 -4.23 15.89 -11.36
N ASN A 265 -3.26 14.98 -11.45
CA ASN A 265 -2.90 14.37 -12.72
C ASN A 265 -3.80 13.17 -12.99
N ASP A 266 -4.87 13.39 -13.74
CA ASP A 266 -5.91 12.39 -13.97
C ASP A 266 -5.47 11.27 -14.90
N GLU A 267 -4.55 11.57 -15.82
CA GLU A 267 -4.13 10.68 -16.88
C GLU A 267 -2.73 11.05 -17.38
N TYR A 268 -1.89 10.03 -17.58
CA TYR A 268 -0.61 10.13 -18.25
C TYR A 268 -0.78 9.74 -19.72
N LEU A 269 -0.17 10.51 -20.62
CA LEU A 269 -0.18 10.35 -22.08
C LEU A 269 1.22 9.90 -22.53
N PRO A 270 1.47 8.59 -22.70
CA PRO A 270 2.82 8.06 -22.95
C PRO A 270 3.41 8.54 -24.29
N ASP A 271 2.57 8.68 -25.32
CA ASP A 271 3.02 9.05 -26.67
C ASP A 271 3.65 10.45 -26.75
N SER A 272 3.22 11.37 -25.88
CA SER A 272 3.71 12.75 -25.82
C SER A 272 4.51 13.06 -24.56
N ASN A 273 4.65 12.10 -23.63
CA ASN A 273 5.20 12.30 -22.30
C ASN A 273 4.57 13.52 -21.59
N GLN A 274 3.24 13.56 -21.56
CA GLN A 274 2.47 14.66 -20.98
C GLN A 274 1.40 14.12 -20.03
N TYR A 275 0.90 15.00 -19.17
CA TYR A 275 -0.15 14.72 -18.21
C TYR A 275 -1.37 15.54 -18.52
N LYS A 276 -2.53 14.91 -18.52
CA LYS A 276 -3.81 15.60 -18.46
C LYS A 276 -4.11 15.87 -16.99
N VAL A 277 -4.18 17.14 -16.65
CA VAL A 277 -4.30 17.60 -15.27
C VAL A 277 -5.56 18.40 -15.09
N THR A 278 -6.26 18.21 -13.96
CA THR A 278 -7.39 19.04 -13.57
C THR A 278 -6.96 19.99 -12.46
N LEU A 279 -7.14 21.30 -12.68
CA LEU A 279 -6.90 22.32 -11.66
C LEU A 279 -7.86 22.14 -10.48
N GLU A 280 -7.34 22.34 -9.28
CA GLU A 280 -8.12 22.31 -8.04
C GLU A 280 -8.78 23.66 -7.74
N THR A 281 -9.37 24.27 -8.77
CA THR A 281 -10.16 25.48 -8.66
C THR A 281 -11.64 25.12 -8.82
N LYS A 282 -12.56 26.04 -8.49
CA LYS A 282 -13.99 25.82 -8.76
C LYS A 282 -14.30 25.56 -10.24
N SER A 283 -13.48 26.09 -11.15
CA SER A 283 -13.64 25.89 -12.60
C SER A 283 -13.28 24.48 -13.07
N LYS A 284 -12.47 23.73 -12.31
CA LYS A 284 -11.96 22.40 -12.70
C LYS A 284 -11.40 22.39 -14.12
N GLU A 285 -10.66 23.45 -14.47
CA GLU A 285 -10.04 23.60 -15.78
C GLU A 285 -9.07 22.43 -16.03
N VAL A 286 -9.15 21.84 -17.23
CA VAL A 286 -8.29 20.73 -17.64
C VAL A 286 -7.19 21.27 -18.53
N LEU A 287 -5.94 20.94 -18.21
CA LEU A 287 -4.74 21.33 -18.94
C LEU A 287 -3.96 20.09 -19.37
N VAL A 288 -3.04 20.28 -20.32
CA VAL A 288 -2.07 19.26 -20.71
C VAL A 288 -0.69 19.84 -20.46
N LEU A 289 0.07 19.22 -19.54
CA LEU A 289 1.35 19.71 -19.04
C LEU A 289 2.44 18.66 -19.20
N GLY A 290 3.67 19.10 -19.48
CA GLY A 290 4.84 18.22 -19.44
C GLY A 290 5.34 18.00 -18.00
N PRO A 291 6.19 16.98 -17.76
CA PRO A 291 6.78 16.71 -16.45
C PRO A 291 7.56 17.91 -15.88
N ASP A 292 8.26 18.68 -16.73
CA ASP A 292 9.01 19.88 -16.33
C ASP A 292 8.13 21.00 -15.74
N ASN A 293 6.81 20.90 -15.95
CA ASN A 293 5.83 21.84 -15.43
C ASN A 293 5.13 21.36 -14.15
N LEU A 294 5.54 20.20 -13.60
CA LEU A 294 4.89 19.58 -12.46
C LEU A 294 5.90 19.33 -11.34
N LYS A 295 5.47 19.61 -10.11
CA LYS A 295 6.19 19.24 -8.90
C LYS A 295 5.25 18.53 -7.95
N ARG A 296 5.62 17.35 -7.44
CA ARG A 296 4.81 16.60 -6.46
C ARG A 296 4.49 17.47 -5.24
N ARG A 297 3.21 17.53 -4.87
CA ARG A 297 2.71 18.30 -3.73
C ARG A 297 1.51 17.59 -3.11
N ASP A 298 1.81 16.53 -2.37
CA ASP A 298 0.80 15.69 -1.73
C ASP A 298 -0.05 16.49 -0.73
N ARG A 299 -1.27 16.03 -0.52
CA ARG A 299 -2.19 16.63 0.44
C ARG A 299 -1.68 16.40 1.84
N THR A 300 -1.73 17.46 2.64
CA THR A 300 -1.48 17.41 4.08
C THR A 300 -2.69 17.99 4.81
N PRO A 301 -2.81 17.81 6.14
CA PRO A 301 -3.86 18.48 6.90
C PRO A 301 -3.82 20.01 6.75
N GLN A 302 -2.63 20.58 6.56
CA GLN A 302 -2.42 22.01 6.32
C GLN A 302 -2.57 22.39 4.85
N ASP A 303 -2.44 21.45 3.92
CA ASP A 303 -2.59 21.68 2.48
C ASP A 303 -3.62 20.71 1.89
N CYS A 304 -4.85 20.86 2.38
CA CYS A 304 -5.97 19.98 2.09
C CYS A 304 -6.46 20.11 0.65
N GLY A 305 -6.45 21.32 0.08
CA GLY A 305 -7.02 21.67 -1.23
C GLY A 305 -8.55 21.53 -1.35
N TYR A 306 -9.18 20.70 -0.53
CA TYR A 306 -10.63 20.56 -0.39
C TYR A 306 -10.99 20.14 1.04
N TYR A 307 -12.27 20.29 1.42
CA TYR A 307 -12.79 19.76 2.68
C TYR A 307 -13.91 18.75 2.41
N ILE A 308 -13.83 17.58 3.04
CA ILE A 308 -14.90 16.57 2.97
C ILE A 308 -15.67 16.58 4.29
N GLU A 309 -16.94 16.92 4.20
CA GLU A 309 -17.87 16.88 5.33
C GLU A 309 -18.78 15.66 5.23
N PHE A 310 -19.03 15.00 6.35
CA PHE A 310 -19.94 13.87 6.44
C PHE A 310 -21.15 14.21 7.31
N LYS A 311 -22.23 14.71 6.69
CA LYS A 311 -23.48 15.05 7.39
C LYS A 311 -24.60 14.10 6.98
N ASN A 312 -25.32 13.54 7.96
CA ASN A 312 -26.51 12.70 7.77
C ASN A 312 -26.33 11.56 6.73
N GLY A 313 -25.17 10.88 6.76
CA GLY A 313 -24.86 9.80 5.83
C GLY A 313 -24.53 10.24 4.39
N ARG A 314 -24.48 11.55 4.11
CA ARG A 314 -24.03 12.11 2.83
C ARG A 314 -22.61 12.67 2.95
N THR A 315 -21.84 12.50 1.88
CA THR A 315 -20.50 13.07 1.72
C THR A 315 -20.64 14.37 0.92
N ILE A 316 -20.27 15.50 1.51
CA ILE A 316 -20.26 16.82 0.87
C ILE A 316 -18.80 17.22 0.66
N ARG A 317 -18.42 17.48 -0.59
CA ARG A 317 -17.09 17.99 -0.94
C ARG A 317 -17.17 19.48 -1.15
N HIS A 318 -16.35 20.22 -0.40
CA HIS A 318 -16.16 21.66 -0.52
C HIS A 318 -14.86 21.90 -1.29
N ASP A 319 -14.99 22.45 -2.50
CA ASP A 319 -13.86 22.85 -3.35
C ASP A 319 -13.57 24.34 -3.15
N PHE A 320 -12.28 24.72 -3.16
CA PHE A 320 -11.82 26.09 -2.90
C PHE A 320 -11.06 26.64 -4.10
N ASP A 321 -10.91 27.96 -4.18
CA ASP A 321 -10.10 28.59 -5.24
C ASP A 321 -8.61 28.70 -4.84
N SER A 322 -8.32 28.59 -3.54
CA SER A 322 -6.98 28.61 -2.97
C SER A 322 -6.89 27.72 -1.73
N ASN A 323 -5.67 27.32 -1.34
CA ASN A 323 -5.48 26.53 -0.11
C ASN A 323 -5.74 27.39 1.14
N GLU A 324 -5.47 28.69 1.06
CA GLU A 324 -5.76 29.67 2.10
C GLU A 324 -7.26 29.71 2.41
N ASP A 325 -8.12 29.62 1.37
CA ASP A 325 -9.57 29.50 1.55
C ASP A 325 -9.97 28.16 2.21
N CYS A 326 -9.33 27.03 1.83
CA CYS A 326 -9.54 25.72 2.48
C CYS A 326 -9.21 25.82 3.98
N GLN A 327 -8.04 26.36 4.31
CA GLN A 327 -7.59 26.54 5.69
C GLN A 327 -8.51 27.45 6.49
N ALA A 328 -8.93 28.59 5.92
CA ALA A 328 -9.84 29.51 6.58
C ALA A 328 -11.18 28.84 6.90
N PHE A 329 -11.70 28.03 5.97
CA PHE A 329 -12.92 27.25 6.18
C PHE A 329 -12.77 26.21 7.29
N VAL A 330 -11.67 25.43 7.29
CA VAL A 330 -11.42 24.42 8.34
C VAL A 330 -11.23 25.07 9.71
N ALA A 331 -10.49 26.18 9.78
CA ALA A 331 -10.30 26.93 11.02
C ALA A 331 -11.63 27.49 11.56
N ALA A 332 -12.52 27.96 10.68
CA ALA A 332 -13.85 28.43 11.07
C ALA A 332 -14.73 27.31 11.65
N LEU A 333 -14.64 26.09 11.13
CA LEU A 333 -15.35 24.93 11.67
C LEU A 333 -14.84 24.56 13.06
N ASN A 334 -13.52 24.51 13.25
CA ASN A 334 -12.91 24.16 14.54
C ASN A 334 -13.17 25.23 15.62
N ASN A 335 -13.24 26.51 15.25
CA ASN A 335 -13.57 27.59 16.19
C ASN A 335 -15.07 27.67 16.52
N GLY A 336 -15.93 27.03 15.72
CA GLY A 336 -17.38 26.94 15.95
C GLY A 336 -17.80 25.73 16.78
N GLU A 337 -16.92 24.74 16.95
CA GLU A 337 -17.17 23.53 17.75
C GLU A 337 -16.42 23.59 19.08
N THR A 338 -16.99 24.25 20.09
CA THR A 338 -16.86 23.72 21.45
C THR A 338 -17.61 22.39 21.47
N GLN A 339 -16.98 21.29 21.04
CA GLN A 339 -17.61 19.97 21.16
C GLN A 339 -17.90 19.72 22.65
N PRO A 340 -19.13 19.33 23.02
CA PRO A 340 -19.35 18.80 24.36
C PRO A 340 -18.48 17.55 24.48
N ALA A 341 -17.66 17.49 25.52
CA ALA A 341 -16.87 16.31 25.83
C ALA A 341 -17.80 15.08 25.77
N VAL A 342 -17.52 14.15 24.84
CA VAL A 342 -18.12 12.82 24.88
C VAL A 342 -17.61 12.22 26.18
N THR A 343 -18.47 12.19 27.20
CA THR A 343 -18.12 11.53 28.46
C THR A 343 -18.04 10.04 28.19
N GLU A 344 -17.13 9.34 28.88
CA GLU A 344 -17.02 7.87 28.78
C GLU A 344 -18.38 7.18 29.01
N GLU A 345 -19.29 7.83 29.73
CA GLU A 345 -20.67 7.40 29.95
C GLU A 345 -21.55 7.44 28.70
N ALA A 346 -21.35 8.42 27.81
CA ALA A 346 -22.09 8.51 26.54
C ALA A 346 -21.60 7.45 25.54
N GLU A 347 -20.32 7.12 25.57
CA GLU A 347 -19.73 6.05 24.76
C GLU A 347 -20.16 4.66 25.26
N ALA A 348 -20.11 4.42 26.58
CA ALA A 348 -20.61 3.20 27.20
C ALA A 348 -22.12 3.00 26.97
N ALA A 349 -22.92 4.07 26.99
CA ALA A 349 -24.35 3.99 26.69
C ALA A 349 -24.62 3.63 25.22
N ALA A 350 -23.79 4.11 24.29
CA ALA A 350 -23.90 3.78 22.88
C ALA A 350 -23.50 2.31 22.60
N GLU A 351 -22.47 1.80 23.27
CA GLU A 351 -22.08 0.39 23.18
C GLU A 351 -23.14 -0.55 23.77
N LEU A 352 -23.74 -0.18 24.91
CA LEU A 352 -24.83 -0.95 25.51
C LEU A 352 -26.06 -1.02 24.59
N ALA A 353 -26.44 0.12 23.99
CA ALA A 353 -27.56 0.17 23.06
C ALA A 353 -27.30 -0.64 21.77
N ALA A 354 -26.04 -0.68 21.31
CA ALA A 354 -25.66 -1.51 20.17
C ALA A 354 -25.72 -3.01 20.51
N ALA A 355 -25.29 -3.40 21.72
CA ALA A 355 -25.37 -4.79 22.19
C ALA A 355 -26.83 -5.25 22.36
N GLU A 356 -27.71 -4.40 22.87
CA GLU A 356 -29.13 -4.71 23.02
C GLU A 356 -29.83 -4.88 21.66
N LEU A 357 -29.52 -4.03 20.68
CA LEU A 357 -30.00 -4.18 19.30
C LEU A 357 -29.51 -5.47 18.63
N LEU A 358 -28.27 -5.89 18.88
CA LEU A 358 -27.75 -7.16 18.36
C LEU A 358 -28.46 -8.37 19.00
N ALA A 359 -28.79 -8.28 20.29
CA ALA A 359 -29.56 -9.29 20.99
C ALA A 359 -31.01 -9.39 20.48
N GLU A 360 -31.67 -8.26 20.18
CA GLU A 360 -33.01 -8.25 19.57
C GLU A 360 -33.03 -8.84 18.15
N LEU A 361 -31.94 -8.68 17.39
CA LEU A 361 -31.78 -9.25 16.05
C LEU A 361 -31.38 -10.74 16.07
N GLY A 362 -31.18 -11.34 17.26
CA GLY A 362 -30.88 -12.76 17.43
C GLY A 362 -29.53 -13.20 16.85
N LEU A 363 -28.59 -12.26 16.69
CA LEU A 363 -27.24 -12.51 16.21
C LEU A 363 -26.27 -12.63 17.38
N ASP A 364 -26.51 -13.62 18.24
CA ASP A 364 -25.60 -13.97 19.34
C ASP A 364 -24.61 -15.01 18.81
N ASP A 365 -23.46 -14.57 18.28
CA ASP A 365 -22.35 -15.46 17.92
C ASP A 365 -21.60 -15.87 19.20
N SER A 366 -22.08 -16.92 19.86
CA SER A 366 -21.26 -17.71 20.79
C SER A 366 -20.70 -18.97 20.09
N PRO A 367 -19.42 -19.32 20.30
CA PRO A 367 -18.76 -20.39 19.58
C PRO A 367 -19.29 -21.76 20.03
N SER A 368 -19.91 -22.49 19.10
CA SER A 368 -20.30 -23.88 19.35
C SER A 368 -19.08 -24.80 19.27
N VAL A 369 -18.70 -25.34 20.42
CA VAL A 369 -17.76 -26.46 20.56
C VAL A 369 -18.49 -27.75 20.15
N PRO A 370 -17.95 -28.62 19.28
CA PRO A 370 -18.62 -29.88 18.97
C PRO A 370 -18.26 -30.93 20.04
N SER A 371 -19.17 -31.19 20.97
CA SER A 371 -19.10 -32.36 21.86
C SER A 371 -19.86 -33.53 21.26
N SER A 372 -19.15 -34.65 21.13
CA SER A 372 -19.61 -36.00 20.85
C SER A 372 -20.79 -36.47 21.73
N GLY A 373 -21.65 -37.36 21.22
CA GLY A 373 -22.50 -38.18 22.11
C GLY A 373 -23.79 -38.78 21.54
N CYS A 374 -23.66 -39.96 20.93
CA CYS A 374 -24.64 -41.03 20.67
C CYS A 374 -26.10 -41.01 21.20
N LYS A 375 -27.01 -41.42 20.28
CA LYS A 375 -28.18 -42.36 20.40
C LYS A 375 -29.49 -41.89 21.08
N ALA A 376 -30.59 -41.87 20.30
CA ALA A 376 -31.54 -43.00 20.13
C ALA A 376 -32.98 -42.56 19.75
N LYS A 377 -33.47 -43.10 18.62
CA LYS A 377 -34.84 -43.53 18.24
C LYS A 377 -36.06 -42.91 18.96
N LYS A 378 -36.98 -42.33 18.16
CA LYS A 378 -38.34 -42.89 17.90
C LYS A 378 -39.17 -41.94 17.01
N SER A 379 -39.67 -42.44 15.87
CA SER A 379 -41.01 -42.05 15.41
C SER A 379 -41.68 -43.18 14.61
N LYS A 380 -42.84 -43.58 15.12
CA LYS A 380 -43.71 -44.65 14.63
C LYS A 380 -44.77 -44.02 13.70
N LYS A 381 -44.70 -44.35 12.42
CA LYS A 381 -45.76 -44.65 11.43
C LYS A 381 -47.25 -44.46 11.83
N LYS A 382 -48.02 -43.68 11.03
CA LYS A 382 -49.40 -43.91 10.46
C LYS A 382 -50.08 -42.55 10.15
N LYS A 383 -50.97 -42.34 9.16
CA LYS A 383 -51.54 -43.10 8.04
C LYS A 383 -52.36 -42.12 7.14
N LYS A 384 -52.33 -42.38 5.83
CA LYS A 384 -53.23 -42.03 4.69
C LYS A 384 -54.64 -41.43 4.94
N GLY A 385 -55.00 -40.54 4.01
CA GLY A 385 -56.29 -40.38 3.30
C GLY A 385 -56.26 -39.07 2.50
N GLY A 386 -56.39 -38.93 1.17
CA GLY A 386 -57.10 -39.68 0.11
C GLY A 386 -58.49 -39.06 -0.10
N LYS A 387 -58.72 -38.11 -1.03
CA LYS A 387 -59.16 -38.27 -2.44
C LYS A 387 -59.39 -36.86 -3.02
N LYS A 388 -58.92 -36.45 -4.21
CA LYS A 388 -59.17 -36.85 -5.62
C LYS A 388 -60.29 -36.04 -6.31
N LYS A 389 -59.90 -35.26 -7.32
CA LYS A 389 -60.73 -34.59 -8.35
C LYS A 389 -61.69 -35.57 -9.06
N ARG A 390 -62.93 -35.12 -9.35
CA ARG A 390 -63.56 -35.02 -10.70
C ARG A 390 -65.08 -34.88 -10.59
N LYS A 391 -65.59 -33.97 -11.44
CA LYS A 391 -66.98 -33.63 -11.81
C LYS A 391 -67.84 -32.95 -10.75
#